data_AF-A0A379WPZ1-F1
#
_entry.id   AF-A0A379WPZ1-F1
#
_cell.length_a   1.000
_cell.length_b   1.000
_cell.length_c   1.000
_cell.angle_alpha   90.00
_cell.angle_beta   90.00
_cell.angle_gamma   90.00
#
_symmetry.space_group_name_H-M   'P 1'
#
loop_
_entity.id
_entity.type
_entity.pdbx_description
1 polymer ?
#
loop_
_entity_poly.entity_id
_entity_poly.type
_entity_poly.pdbx_seq_one_letter_code
_entity_poly.pdbx_strand_id
1 'polypeptide(L)' 'MKLMFASDIHGSLPATERVLERFAQSGARWLVILGDVLNHGREMRCLKAMRPPRSPNA' A
#
# COMPACT_ATOMS: atom_id res chain seq x y z
N MET A 1 -26.88 5.08 8.14
CA MET A 1 -25.73 5.86 7.62
C MET A 1 -24.77 4.90 6.94
N LYS A 2 -24.26 5.22 5.73
CA LYS A 2 -23.37 4.32 4.97
C LYS A 2 -21.97 4.95 4.85
N LEU A 3 -20.98 4.21 5.31
CA LEU A 3 -19.56 4.59 5.32
C LEU A 3 -18.80 3.61 4.42
N MET A 4 -17.80 4.10 3.69
CA MET A 4 -16.85 3.28 2.96
C MET A 4 -15.46 3.50 3.53
N PHE A 5 -14.75 2.40 3.79
CA PHE A 5 -13.38 2.44 4.29
C PHE A 5 -12.42 2.06 3.16
N ALA A 6 -11.33 2.79 3.03
CA ALA A 6 -10.22 2.47 2.15
C ALA A 6 -8.90 2.63 2.92
N SER A 7 -7.95 1.73 2.66
CA SER A 7 -6.61 1.72 3.25
C SER A 7 -5.61 1.32 2.15
N ASP A 8 -4.33 1.64 2.33
CA ASP A 8 -3.22 1.10 1.53
C ASP A 8 -3.28 1.48 0.04
N ILE A 9 -3.61 2.73 -0.27
CA ILE A 9 -3.59 3.23 -1.67
C ILE A 9 -2.14 3.34 -2.19
N HIS A 10 -1.16 3.62 -1.33
CA HIS A 10 0.29 3.65 -1.60
C HIS A 10 0.70 4.38 -2.90
N GLY A 11 -0.02 5.45 -3.27
CA GLY A 11 0.20 6.21 -4.49
C GLY A 11 -0.19 5.47 -5.79
N SER A 12 -0.94 4.37 -5.71
CA SER A 12 -1.39 3.60 -6.86
C SER A 12 -2.60 4.26 -7.52
N LEU A 13 -2.37 4.87 -8.69
CA LEU A 13 -3.41 5.47 -9.52
C LEU A 13 -4.57 4.50 -9.85
N PRO A 14 -4.33 3.26 -10.34
CA PRO A 14 -5.43 2.35 -10.67
C PRO A 14 -6.20 1.84 -9.45
N ALA A 15 -5.55 1.80 -8.26
CA ALA A 15 -6.24 1.46 -7.03
C ALA A 15 -7.20 2.58 -6.60
N THR A 16 -6.75 3.84 -6.75
CA THR A 16 -7.54 5.03 -6.43
C THR A 16 -8.78 5.13 -7.31
N GLU A 17 -8.65 4.92 -8.62
CA GLU A 17 -9.77 4.96 -9.57
C GLU A 17 -10.85 3.93 -9.22
N ARG A 18 -10.45 2.69 -8.91
CA ARG A 18 -11.38 1.63 -8.50
C ARG A 18 -12.08 1.93 -7.17
N VAL A 19 -11.38 2.55 -6.22
CA VAL A 19 -11.99 2.96 -4.94
C VAL A 19 -13.03 4.05 -5.18
N LEU A 20 -12.75 5.02 -6.04
CA LEU A 20 -13.68 6.10 -6.39
C LEU A 20 -14.91 5.59 -7.13
N GLU A 21 -14.76 4.68 -8.11
CA GLU A 21 -15.89 4.06 -8.79
C GLU A 21 -16.81 3.30 -7.83
N ARG A 22 -16.21 2.51 -6.93
CA ARG A 22 -16.96 1.78 -5.89
C ARG A 22 -17.64 2.72 -4.90
N PHE A 23 -17.00 3.83 -4.55
CA PHE A 23 -17.59 4.85 -3.70
C PHE A 23 -18.80 5.51 -4.35
N ALA A 24 -18.70 5.86 -5.63
CA ALA A 24 -19.79 6.44 -6.41
C ALA A 24 -20.99 5.48 -6.54
N GLN A 25 -20.74 4.19 -6.79
CA GLN A 25 -21.79 3.16 -6.86
C GLN A 25 -22.40 2.82 -5.49
N SER A 26 -21.61 2.94 -4.42
CA SER A 26 -22.03 2.60 -3.06
C SER A 26 -23.09 3.55 -2.51
N GLY A 27 -23.14 4.81 -2.98
CA GLY A 27 -24.00 5.85 -2.39
C GLY A 27 -23.62 6.16 -0.93
N ALA A 28 -22.39 5.85 -0.54
CA ALA A 28 -21.88 6.17 0.78
C ALA A 28 -21.70 7.69 0.90
N ARG A 29 -22.08 8.26 2.04
CA ARG A 29 -21.91 9.71 2.29
C ARG A 29 -20.46 10.05 2.62
N TRP A 30 -19.74 9.11 3.21
CA TRP A 30 -18.39 9.34 3.70
C TRP A 30 -17.45 8.23 3.23
N LEU A 31 -16.30 8.66 2.72
CA LEU A 31 -15.15 7.84 2.43
C LEU A 31 -14.11 8.10 3.53
N VAL A 32 -13.81 7.08 4.34
CA VAL A 32 -12.84 7.14 5.43
C VAL A 32 -11.57 6.45 4.96
N ILE A 33 -10.47 7.22 4.88
CA ILE A 33 -9.18 6.73 4.43
C ILE A 33 -8.27 6.54 5.65
N LEU A 34 -7.83 5.31 5.91
CA LEU A 34 -7.15 4.92 7.16
C LEU A 34 -5.62 5.11 7.16
N GLY A 35 -5.06 5.78 6.15
CA GLY A 35 -3.62 6.09 6.07
C GLY A 35 -2.94 5.50 4.83
N ASP A 36 -1.64 5.76 4.68
CA ASP A 36 -0.79 5.31 3.56
C ASP A 36 -1.31 5.65 2.15
N VAL A 37 -1.81 6.88 1.99
CA VAL A 37 -2.37 7.36 0.72
C VAL A 37 -1.29 7.61 -0.33
N LEU A 38 -0.22 8.30 0.07
CA LEU A 38 0.86 8.75 -0.82
C LEU A 38 2.21 8.11 -0.48
N ASN A 39 2.30 7.39 0.63
CA ASN A 39 3.55 6.78 1.03
C ASN A 39 3.74 5.50 0.22
N HIS A 40 4.37 5.64 -0.94
CA HIS A 40 4.95 4.54 -1.67
C HIS A 40 6.12 4.04 -0.82
N GLY A 41 5.83 3.12 0.12
CA GLY A 41 6.79 2.57 1.05
C GLY A 41 7.98 1.95 0.31
N ARG A 42 8.99 2.76 0.01
CA ARG A 42 10.35 2.31 -0.23
C ARG A 42 11.11 2.29 1.10
N GLU A 43 10.45 1.93 2.19
CA GLU A 43 11.12 1.59 3.44
C GLU A 43 10.98 0.09 3.68
N MET A 44 11.82 -0.66 2.98
CA MET A 44 12.74 -1.64 3.57
C MET A 44 13.25 -2.49 2.41
N ARG A 45 14.32 -2.02 1.76
CA ARG A 45 15.12 -2.90 0.91
C ARG A 45 15.78 -3.89 1.87
N CYS A 46 15.09 -4.99 2.18
CA CYS A 46 15.61 -6.06 3.03
C CYS A 46 17.03 -6.36 2.55
N LEU A 47 17.96 -6.07 3.45
CA LEU A 47 19.40 -6.05 3.25
C LEU A 47 19.84 -7.36 2.62
N LYS A 48 20.04 -7.38 1.30
CA LYS A 48 20.59 -8.53 0.56
C LYS A 48 22.11 -8.64 0.76
N ALA A 49 22.56 -8.57 2.02
CA ALA A 49 23.97 -8.59 2.38
C ALA A 49 24.30 -9.52 3.57
N MET A 50 23.47 -10.51 3.88
CA MET A 50 23.96 -11.70 4.61
C MET A 50 24.44 -12.75 3.61
N ARG A 51 25.51 -12.44 2.88
CA ARG A 51 26.34 -13.45 2.24
C ARG A 51 27.39 -13.84 3.29
N PRO A 52 27.36 -15.04 3.88
CA PRO A 52 28.51 -15.47 4.67
C PRO A 52 29.72 -15.54 3.74
N PRO A 53 30.93 -15.13 4.19
CA PRO A 53 32.13 -15.30 3.39
C PRO A 53 32.31 -16.78 3.10
N ARG A 54 32.49 -17.16 1.83
CA ARG A 54 32.93 -18.51 1.48
C ARG A 54 34.29 -18.70 2.14
N SER A 55 34.42 -19.71 3.00
CA SER A 55 35.74 -20.17 3.41
C SER A 55 36.48 -20.70 2.18
N PRO A 56 37.70 -20.24 1.89
CA PRO A 56 38.59 -20.96 1.01
C PRO A 56 39.47 -21.82 1.93
N ASN A 57 39.15 -23.11 2.03
CA ASN A 57 40.03 -24.16 2.59
C ASN A 57 40.70 -23.87 3.96
N ALA A 58 40.16 -24.45 5.02
CA ALA A 58 40.92 -24.82 6.22
C ALA A 58 40.34 -26.12 6.80
#